data_AF-A0A539DJE9-F1
#
_entry.id   AF-A0A539DJE9-F1
#
_cell.length_a   1.000
_cell.length_b   1.000
_cell.length_c   1.000
_cell.angle_alpha   90.00
_cell.angle_beta   90.00
_cell.angle_gamma   90.00
#
_symmetry.space_group_name_H-M   'P 1'
#
loop_
_entity.id
_entity.type
_entity.pdbx_description
1 polymer ?
#
loop_
_entity_poly.entity_id
_entity_poly.type
_entity_poly.pdbx_seq_one_letter_code
_entity_poly.pdbx_strand_id
1 'polypeptide(L)'
;MRRIVTVLWAVLLLACAEAGAAERSRPPGAPATDPVIYAAPTTRDGIGRIMAPVWLNGQGPFLFIVDTGANRTVLAPETARALGIDANGAARAVVHGVTGSESAPLARVR
;
A
#
# COMPACT_ATOMS: atom_id res chain seq x y z
N MET A 1 -54.82 -26.17 -34.70
CA MET A 1 -54.95 -25.84 -36.14
C MET A 1 -54.19 -24.55 -36.44
N ARG A 2 -53.24 -24.60 -37.39
CA ARG A 2 -52.63 -23.48 -38.16
C ARG A 2 -51.55 -22.65 -37.43
N ARG A 3 -50.26 -22.95 -37.69
CA ARG A 3 -49.30 -22.26 -38.61
C ARG A 3 -48.67 -21.00 -37.98
N ILE A 4 -47.46 -21.12 -37.43
CA ILE A 4 -46.16 -20.65 -38.02
C ILE A 4 -46.13 -19.14 -38.27
N VAL A 5 -45.45 -18.39 -37.41
CA VAL A 5 -44.70 -17.19 -37.77
C VAL A 5 -43.34 -17.26 -37.08
N THR A 6 -42.33 -17.51 -37.91
CA THR A 6 -40.90 -17.52 -37.60
C THR A 6 -40.37 -16.10 -37.81
N VAL A 7 -39.84 -15.44 -36.77
CA VAL A 7 -38.78 -14.40 -36.89
C VAL A 7 -37.99 -14.42 -35.57
N LEU A 8 -36.97 -15.26 -35.46
CA LEU A 8 -35.56 -14.85 -35.44
C LEU A 8 -35.29 -13.59 -34.60
N TRP A 9 -35.08 -13.76 -33.29
CA TRP A 9 -34.16 -12.91 -32.53
C TRP A 9 -32.94 -13.76 -32.20
N ALA A 10 -31.84 -13.42 -32.85
CA ALA A 10 -30.58 -14.13 -32.78
C ALA A 10 -30.08 -14.24 -31.33
N VAL A 11 -29.82 -15.47 -30.92
CA VAL A 11 -29.03 -15.81 -29.75
C VAL A 11 -27.62 -15.28 -29.97
N LEU A 12 -27.28 -14.14 -29.35
CA LEU A 12 -25.91 -13.65 -29.29
C LEU A 12 -25.27 -14.18 -27.98
N LEU A 13 -24.92 -15.46 -28.01
CA LEU A 13 -24.05 -16.12 -27.03
C LEU A 13 -22.90 -16.78 -27.78
N LEU A 14 -21.82 -16.01 -28.01
CA LEU A 14 -20.50 -16.48 -28.43
C LEU A 14 -19.54 -15.28 -28.34
N ALA A 15 -18.34 -15.30 -27.79
CA ALA A 15 -17.62 -16.13 -26.83
C ALA A 15 -16.38 -15.29 -26.45
N CYS A 16 -15.86 -15.52 -25.25
CA CYS A 16 -14.45 -15.43 -24.87
C CYS A 16 -13.56 -14.41 -25.60
N ALA A 17 -13.36 -13.25 -24.99
CA ALA A 17 -12.04 -12.62 -25.03
C ALA A 17 -11.34 -12.97 -23.71
N GLU A 18 -10.75 -14.17 -23.68
CA GLU A 18 -9.75 -14.51 -22.66
C GLU A 18 -8.65 -13.45 -22.73
N ALA A 19 -8.39 -12.83 -21.58
CA ALA A 19 -7.33 -11.86 -21.40
C ALA A 19 -5.99 -12.54 -21.74
N GLY A 20 -5.47 -12.24 -22.93
CA GLY A 20 -4.10 -12.57 -23.31
C GLY A 20 -3.11 -11.72 -22.51
N ALA A 21 -2.95 -12.03 -21.23
CA ALA A 21 -1.68 -11.75 -20.56
C ALA A 21 -0.67 -12.65 -21.23
N ALA A 22 0.17 -12.06 -22.09
CA ALA A 22 1.31 -12.75 -22.68
C ALA A 22 2.20 -13.26 -21.54
N GLU A 23 2.01 -14.53 -21.18
CA GLU A 23 2.88 -15.24 -20.27
C GLU A 23 4.22 -15.35 -20.99
N ARG A 24 5.18 -14.50 -20.59
CA ARG A 24 6.57 -14.67 -21.01
C ARG A 24 6.97 -16.07 -20.58
N SER A 25 7.10 -16.96 -21.55
CA SER A 25 7.51 -18.34 -21.33
C SER A 25 8.77 -18.36 -20.47
N ARG A 26 8.65 -18.82 -19.23
CA ARG A 26 9.76 -19.01 -18.31
C ARG A 26 10.74 -20.00 -18.94
N PRO A 27 12.05 -19.71 -19.02
CA PRO A 27 13.00 -20.66 -19.56
C PRO A 27 12.96 -21.97 -18.75
N PRO A 28 12.91 -23.14 -19.42
CA PRO A 28 12.91 -24.43 -18.75
C PRO A 28 14.12 -24.54 -17.82
N GLY A 29 13.89 -24.85 -16.54
CA GLY A 29 14.95 -25.07 -15.55
C GLY A 29 15.37 -23.84 -14.73
N ALA A 30 14.76 -22.66 -14.93
CA ALA A 30 14.96 -21.57 -13.97
C ALA A 30 14.36 -21.97 -12.61
N PRO A 31 15.12 -21.98 -11.51
CA PRO A 31 14.61 -22.38 -10.19
C PRO A 31 13.42 -21.52 -9.83
N ALA A 32 12.28 -22.14 -9.51
CA ALA A 32 11.08 -21.47 -9.01
C ALA A 32 11.42 -20.79 -7.69
N THR A 33 12.04 -19.61 -7.76
CA THR A 33 11.97 -18.65 -6.68
C THR A 33 10.51 -18.24 -6.65
N ASP A 34 9.75 -18.77 -5.69
CA ASP A 34 8.52 -18.11 -5.27
C ASP A 34 8.90 -16.66 -5.07
N PRO A 35 8.31 -15.70 -5.83
CA PRO A 35 8.62 -14.31 -5.61
C PRO A 35 8.26 -14.06 -4.16
N VAL A 36 9.26 -13.77 -3.33
CA VAL A 36 8.99 -13.29 -1.98
C VAL A 36 8.24 -11.99 -2.19
N ILE A 37 6.91 -12.06 -2.06
CA ILE A 37 6.06 -10.90 -2.16
C ILE A 37 6.32 -10.11 -0.87
N TYR A 38 7.25 -9.14 -0.94
CA TYR A 38 7.49 -8.17 0.14
C TYR A 38 6.36 -7.13 0.23
N ALA A 39 5.11 -7.54 0.00
CA ALA A 39 3.95 -6.66 0.08
C ALA A 39 3.27 -6.85 1.43
N ALA A 40 3.39 -5.84 2.30
CA ALA A 40 2.51 -5.73 3.44
C ALA A 40 1.11 -5.28 2.97
N PRO A 41 0.02 -5.79 3.57
CA PRO A 41 -1.31 -5.29 3.28
C PRO A 41 -1.41 -3.80 3.64
N THR A 42 -1.96 -3.01 2.72
CA THR A 42 -2.19 -1.57 2.91
C THR A 42 -3.65 -1.25 2.65
N THR A 43 -4.12 -0.15 3.23
CA THR A 43 -5.45 0.40 2.98
C THR A 43 -5.33 1.81 2.41
N ARG A 44 -6.45 2.38 1.97
CA ARG A 44 -6.53 3.81 1.61
C ARG A 44 -7.42 4.52 2.60
N ASP A 45 -7.04 5.74 2.96
CA ASP A 45 -7.92 6.63 3.73
C ASP A 45 -8.96 7.32 2.83
N GLY A 46 -9.79 8.18 3.42
CA GLY A 46 -10.88 8.85 2.72
C GLY A 46 -10.45 9.81 1.60
N ILE A 47 -9.17 10.18 1.53
CA ILE A 47 -8.61 11.04 0.47
C ILE A 47 -7.62 10.27 -0.42
N GLY A 48 -7.51 8.95 -0.25
CA GLY A 48 -6.74 8.06 -1.12
C GLY A 48 -5.28 7.86 -0.74
N ARG A 49 -4.82 8.38 0.41
CA ARG A 49 -3.45 8.15 0.90
C ARG A 49 -3.28 6.68 1.27
N ILE A 50 -2.11 6.12 0.97
CA ILE A 50 -1.79 4.73 1.29
C ILE A 50 -1.44 4.66 2.77
N MET A 51 -2.14 3.79 3.50
CA MET A 51 -1.96 3.54 4.92
C MET A 51 -1.38 2.14 5.13
N ALA A 52 -0.31 2.04 5.91
CA ALA A 52 0.31 0.78 6.28
C ALA A 52 0.21 0.56 7.80
N PRO A 53 -0.23 -0.64 8.26
CA PRO A 53 -0.11 -1.01 9.66
C PRO A 53 1.37 -1.32 9.97
N VAL A 54 1.93 -0.64 10.96
CA VAL A 54 3.35 -0.75 11.34
C VAL A 54 3.46 -1.08 12.82
N TRP A 55 4.27 -2.09 13.14
CA TRP A 55 4.68 -2.40 14.50
C TRP A 55 6.00 -1.66 14.80
N LEU A 56 6.05 -0.95 15.91
CA LEU A 56 7.21 -0.17 16.35
C LEU A 56 7.58 -0.63 17.76
N ASN A 57 8.84 -1.05 17.99
CA ASN A 57 9.27 -1.60 19.29
C ASN A 57 8.35 -2.70 19.86
N GLY A 58 7.75 -3.54 19.00
CA GLY A 58 6.80 -4.58 19.42
C GLY A 58 5.40 -4.08 19.82
N GLN A 59 5.10 -2.80 19.64
CA GLN A 59 3.78 -2.21 19.90
C GLN A 59 3.09 -1.83 18.58
N GLY A 60 1.77 -1.96 18.52
CA GLY A 60 0.97 -1.61 17.34
C GLY A 60 -0.21 -2.56 17.10
N PRO A 61 -0.73 -2.59 15.86
CA PRO A 61 -0.26 -1.80 14.70
C PRO A 61 -0.64 -0.32 14.81
N PHE A 62 0.30 0.56 14.52
CA PHE A 62 0.04 1.98 14.26
C PHE A 62 -0.19 2.19 12.77
N LEU A 63 -1.15 3.05 12.40
CA LEU A 63 -1.39 3.37 10.99
C LEU A 63 -0.48 4.51 10.54
N PHE A 64 0.40 4.21 9.58
CA PHE A 64 1.31 5.17 8.97
C PHE A 64 0.88 5.48 7.54
N ILE A 65 1.03 6.75 7.14
CA ILE A 65 0.94 7.14 5.74
C ILE A 65 2.26 6.76 5.06
N VAL A 66 2.18 6.12 3.90
CA VAL A 66 3.32 5.93 3.02
C VAL A 66 3.56 7.24 2.26
N ASP A 67 4.58 7.98 2.69
CA ASP A 67 4.99 9.25 2.09
C ASP A 67 6.37 9.11 1.42
N THR A 68 6.39 8.98 0.10
CA THR A 68 7.63 8.87 -0.68
C THR A 68 8.41 10.18 -0.78
N GLY A 69 7.81 11.32 -0.42
CA GLY A 69 8.47 12.62 -0.40
C GLY A 69 9.29 12.87 0.87
N ALA A 70 9.11 12.04 1.89
CA ALA A 70 9.84 12.15 3.15
C ALA A 70 11.14 11.35 3.11
N ASN A 71 12.27 12.01 3.41
CA ASN A 71 13.57 11.35 3.55
C ASN A 71 13.78 10.74 4.96
N ARG A 72 12.83 10.93 5.87
CA ARG A 72 12.81 10.40 7.24
C ARG A 72 11.37 10.10 7.66
N THR A 73 11.18 9.07 8.48
CA THR A 73 9.91 8.79 9.13
C THR A 73 9.62 9.84 10.20
N VAL A 74 8.38 10.32 10.24
CA VAL A 74 7.90 11.25 11.28
C VAL A 74 6.91 10.51 12.17
N LEU A 75 7.06 10.67 13.48
CA LEU A 75 6.11 10.16 14.47
C LEU A 75 5.20 11.30 14.92
N ALA A 76 3.90 11.06 14.99
CA ALA A 76 3.01 11.96 15.69
C ALA A 76 3.35 11.98 17.19
N PRO A 77 3.20 13.12 17.90
CA PRO A 77 3.52 13.21 19.33
C PRO A 77 2.78 12.18 20.20
N GLU A 78 1.55 11.83 19.86
CA GLU A 78 0.77 10.77 20.50
C GLU A 78 1.38 9.38 20.30
N THR A 79 1.88 9.05 19.11
CA THR A 79 2.54 7.77 18.83
C THR A 79 3.85 7.67 19.61
N ALA A 80 4.64 8.76 19.67
CA ALA A 80 5.86 8.79 20.47
C ALA A 80 5.58 8.59 21.97
N ARG A 81 4.54 9.25 22.50
CA ARG A 81 4.08 9.07 23.89
C ARG A 81 3.59 7.66 24.17
N ALA A 82 2.80 7.06 23.27
CA ALA A 82 2.32 5.69 23.40
C ALA A 82 3.49 4.69 23.45
N LEU A 83 4.54 4.95 22.66
CA LEU A 83 5.76 4.14 22.66
C LEU A 83 6.70 4.40 23.85
N GLY A 84 6.37 5.34 24.74
CA GLY A 84 7.22 5.73 25.87
C GLY A 84 8.54 6.38 25.44
N ILE A 85 8.58 6.99 24.25
CA ILE A 85 9.77 7.68 23.74
C ILE A 85 9.86 9.04 24.43
N ASP A 86 10.87 9.21 25.28
CA ASP A 86 11.22 10.52 25.84
C ASP A 86 11.98 11.35 24.81
N ALA A 87 11.37 12.46 24.38
CA ALA A 87 11.96 13.41 23.45
C ALA A 87 12.65 14.58 24.17
N ASN A 88 12.58 14.64 25.50
CA ASN A 88 13.24 15.70 26.27
C ASN A 88 14.75 15.56 26.19
N GLY A 89 15.43 16.66 25.90
CA GLY A 89 16.89 16.66 25.71
C GLY A 89 17.37 15.91 24.45
N ALA A 90 16.47 15.40 23.62
CA ALA A 90 16.85 14.75 22.38
C ALA A 90 17.50 15.74 21.41
N ALA A 91 18.47 15.25 20.63
CA ALA A 91 19.01 16.00 19.51
C ALA A 91 17.88 16.46 18.58
N ARG A 92 17.99 17.66 18.03
CA ARG A 92 16.95 18.23 17.17
C ARG A 92 17.43 18.28 15.73
N ALA A 93 16.50 18.17 14.79
CA ALA A 93 16.74 18.43 13.38
C ALA A 93 15.70 19.39 12.83
N VAL A 94 16.09 20.18 11.84
CA VAL A 94 15.14 20.98 11.06
C VAL A 94 14.50 20.06 10.03
N VAL A 95 13.17 20.01 10.04
CA VAL A 95 12.34 19.32 9.06
C VAL A 95 11.84 20.36 8.08
N HIS A 96 12.09 20.15 6.79
CA HIS A 96 11.58 20.99 5.72
C HIS A 96 10.36 20.33 5.10
N GLY A 97 9.25 21.07 5.00
CA GLY A 97 8.02 20.63 4.39
C GLY A 97 7.40 21.73 3.52
N VAL A 98 6.22 21.42 2.96
CA VAL A 98 5.50 22.35 2.06
C VAL A 98 5.14 23.66 2.75
N THR A 99 4.87 23.62 4.06
CA THR A 99 4.44 24.78 4.86
C THR A 99 5.59 25.57 5.48
N GLY A 100 6.84 25.19 5.21
CA GLY A 100 8.02 25.81 5.79
C GLY A 100 8.91 24.81 6.52
N SER A 101 9.63 25.29 7.54
CA SER A 101 10.62 24.48 8.26
C SER A 101 10.40 24.56 9.75
N GLU A 102 10.53 23.43 10.45
CA GLU A 102 10.33 23.34 11.89
C GLU A 102 11.43 22.53 12.55
N SER A 103 11.89 22.95 13.73
CA SER A 103 12.80 22.15 14.55
C SER A 103 12.00 21.08 15.29
N ALA A 104 12.32 19.81 15.07
CA ALA A 104 11.70 18.66 15.75
C ALA A 104 12.75 17.80 16.48
N PRO A 105 12.38 17.17 17.61
CA PRO A 105 13.26 16.22 18.29
C PRO A 105 13.45 14.95 17.45
N LEU A 106 14.65 14.37 17.50
CA LEU A 106 14.95 13.09 16.89
C LEU A 106 14.63 11.96 17.86
N ALA A 107 13.95 10.94 17.35
CA ALA A 107 13.63 9.72 18.08
C ALA A 107 14.30 8.52 17.42
N ARG A 108 14.63 7.50 18.23
CA ARG A 108 15.10 6.20 17.74
C ARG A 108 14.03 5.16 18.01
N VAL A 109 13.61 4.47 16.95
CA VAL A 109 12.77 3.28 17.00
C VAL A 109 13.62 2.07 16.63
N ARG A 110 13.37 0.92 17.26
CA ARG A 110 14.05 -0.37 17.03
C ARG A 110 13.09 -1.41 16.50
#